data_AF-A0A2H4I871-F1
#
_entry.id   AF-A0A2H4I871-F1
#
_cell.length_a   1.000
_cell.length_b   1.000
_cell.length_c   1.000
_cell.angle_alpha   90.00
_cell.angle_beta   90.00
_cell.angle_gamma   90.00
#
_symmetry.space_group_name_H-M   'P 1'
#
loop_
_entity.id
_entity.type
_entity.pdbx_description
1 polymer ?
#
loop_
_entity_poly.entity_id
_entity_poly.type
_entity_poly.pdbx_seq_one_letter_code
_entity_poly.pdbx_strand_id
1 'polypeptide(L)' 'MSEQSDEAFKRLKCLTESILRECASEGAADFDVDAWLQAWVDRPQPALGGRRPLEVMQSPEGLKAVLRLLGASVSGAYQ' A
#
# COMPACT_ATOMS: atom_id res chain seq x y z
N MET A 1 9.53 11.90 -11.68
CA MET A 1 8.42 11.13 -11.07
C MET A 1 7.22 12.05 -11.03
N SER A 2 6.10 11.66 -11.64
CA SER A 2 4.93 12.51 -11.81
C SER A 2 4.27 12.82 -10.46
N GLU A 3 3.73 14.04 -10.31
CA GLU A 3 3.05 14.53 -9.09
C GLU A 3 1.91 13.59 -8.61
N GLN A 4 1.27 12.90 -9.56
CA GLN A 4 0.27 11.85 -9.31
C GLN A 4 0.80 10.67 -8.48
N SER A 5 2.04 10.24 -8.74
CA SER A 5 2.64 9.07 -8.06
C SER A 5 3.01 9.39 -6.61
N ASP A 6 3.41 10.63 -6.33
CA ASP A 6 3.73 11.10 -4.97
C ASP A 6 2.48 11.15 -4.08
N GLU A 7 1.39 11.71 -4.61
CA GLU A 7 0.09 11.76 -3.95
C GLU A 7 -0.49 10.35 -3.72
N ALA A 8 -0.36 9.46 -4.71
CA ALA A 8 -0.75 8.06 -4.58
C ALA A 8 0.02 7.36 -3.46
N PHE A 9 1.34 7.55 -3.41
CA PHE A 9 2.20 6.95 -2.39
C PHE A 9 1.86 7.47 -0.99
N LYS A 10 1.65 8.78 -0.82
CA LYS A 10 1.19 9.40 0.43
C LYS A 10 -0.09 8.78 0.94
N ARG A 11 -1.08 8.54 0.07
CA ARG A 11 -2.36 7.91 0.45
C ARG A 11 -2.18 6.48 0.94
N LEU A 12 -1.33 5.69 0.25
CA LEU A 12 -1.02 4.32 0.63
C LEU A 12 -0.31 4.27 2.00
N LYS A 13 0.66 5.16 2.20
CA LYS A 13 1.36 5.30 3.49
C LYS A 13 0.38 5.65 4.60
N CYS A 14 -0.44 6.68 4.41
CA CYS A 14 -1.41 7.13 5.41
C CYS A 14 -2.38 6.00 5.81
N LEU A 15 -2.89 5.24 4.83
CA LEU A 15 -3.74 4.07 5.08
C LEU A 15 -3.00 2.99 5.90
N THR A 16 -1.75 2.69 5.52
CA THR A 16 -0.93 1.67 6.20
C THR A 16 -0.66 2.05 7.64
N GLU A 17 -0.26 3.30 7.89
CA GLU A 17 -0.04 3.83 9.25
C GLU A 17 -1.33 3.83 10.08
N SER A 18 -2.47 4.18 9.49
CA SER A 18 -3.77 4.10 10.16
C SER A 18 -4.10 2.67 10.59
N ILE A 19 -3.99 1.69 9.69
CA ILE A 19 -4.29 0.28 10.00
C ILE A 19 -3.31 -0.27 11.03
N LEU A 20 -2.01 0.02 10.87
CA LEU A 20 -0.98 -0.38 11.83
C LEU A 20 -1.25 0.22 13.20
N ARG A 21 -1.65 1.49 13.29
CA ARG A 21 -2.02 2.11 14.57
C ARG A 21 -3.22 1.43 15.23
N GLU A 22 -4.21 0.98 14.46
CA GLU A 22 -5.36 0.26 14.98
C GLU A 22 -5.04 -1.20 15.38
N CYS A 23 -4.11 -1.84 14.68
CA CYS A 23 -3.79 -3.25 14.87
C CYS A 23 -2.59 -3.49 15.83
N ALA A 24 -1.68 -2.53 15.94
CA ALA A 24 -0.45 -2.68 16.72
C ALA A 24 -0.69 -2.50 18.21
N SER A 25 -0.79 -3.61 18.91
CA SER A 25 -0.50 -3.69 20.33
C SER A 25 1.03 -3.64 20.50
N GLU A 26 1.56 -2.48 20.88
CA GLU A 26 2.93 -2.23 21.41
C GLU A 26 4.16 -2.53 20.52
N GLY A 27 4.02 -3.14 19.33
CA GLY A 27 5.15 -3.58 18.49
C GLY A 27 5.46 -2.78 17.20
N ALA A 28 4.60 -1.85 16.76
CA ALA A 28 4.78 -1.17 15.47
C ALA A 28 5.66 0.08 15.50
N ALA A 29 6.29 0.40 16.64
CA ALA A 29 7.09 1.62 16.79
C ALA A 29 8.33 1.66 15.88
N ASP A 30 8.84 0.49 15.46
CA ASP A 30 10.05 0.36 14.63
C ASP A 30 9.74 -0.09 13.19
N PHE A 31 8.46 -0.19 12.80
CA PHE A 31 8.11 -0.64 11.46
C PHE A 31 8.30 0.48 10.42
N ASP A 32 9.30 0.33 9.57
CA ASP A 32 9.55 1.26 8.46
C ASP A 32 8.52 1.05 7.33
N VAL A 33 7.40 1.78 7.44
CA VAL A 33 6.30 1.76 6.47
C VAL A 33 6.77 2.20 5.09
N ASP A 34 7.65 3.20 4.99
CA ASP A 34 8.12 3.71 3.69
C ASP A 34 8.94 2.65 2.96
N ALA A 35 9.92 2.04 3.63
CA ALA A 35 10.76 1.01 3.03
C ALA A 35 9.94 -0.22 2.63
N TRP A 36 9.02 -0.65 3.49
CA TRP A 36 8.13 -1.78 3.19
C TRP A 36 7.19 -1.46 2.02
N LEU A 37 6.59 -0.27 2.00
CA LEU A 37 5.66 0.14 0.96
C LEU A 37 6.35 0.32 -0.39
N GLN A 38 7.56 0.90 -0.42
CA GLN A 38 8.41 0.99 -1.61
C GLN A 38 8.67 -0.41 -2.20
N ALA A 39 9.07 -1.37 -1.36
CA ALA A 39 9.26 -2.74 -1.79
C ALA A 39 7.95 -3.40 -2.25
N TRP A 40 6.83 -3.08 -1.62
CA TRP A 40 5.52 -3.64 -1.97
C TRP A 40 5.00 -3.13 -3.31
N VAL A 41 5.15 -1.83 -3.61
CA VAL A 41 4.68 -1.24 -4.88
C VAL A 41 5.52 -1.66 -6.09
N ASP A 42 6.77 -2.05 -5.87
CA ASP A 42 7.66 -2.56 -6.92
C ASP A 42 7.44 -4.06 -7.21
N ARG A 43 6.83 -4.79 -6.28
CA ARG A 43 6.52 -6.22 -6.45
C ARG A 43 5.24 -6.44 -7.27
N PRO A 44 5.25 -7.37 -8.25
CA PRO A 44 4.05 -7.73 -9.00
C PRO A 44 3.02 -8.42 -8.09
N GLN A 45 1.78 -7.95 -8.14
CA GLN A 45 0.70 -8.49 -7.31
C GLN A 45 -0.19 -9.42 -8.14
N PRO A 46 -0.40 -10.68 -7.70
CA PRO A 46 -1.29 -11.60 -8.41
C PRO A 46 -2.73 -11.08 -8.47
N ALA A 47 -3.20 -10.38 -7.42
CA ALA A 47 -4.52 -9.74 -7.39
C ALA A 47 -4.70 -8.60 -8.41
N LEU A 48 -3.61 -8.06 -8.95
CA LEU A 48 -3.62 -7.04 -10.02
C LEU A 48 -3.33 -7.65 -11.40
N GLY A 49 -3.49 -8.97 -11.55
CA GLY A 49 -3.16 -9.68 -12.79
C GLY A 49 -1.65 -9.79 -13.03
N GLY A 50 -0.85 -9.83 -11.96
CA GLY A 50 0.62 -9.91 -12.04
C GLY A 50 1.30 -8.58 -12.34
N ARG A 51 0.57 -7.47 -12.30
CA ARG A 51 1.13 -6.12 -12.52
C ARG A 51 1.65 -5.51 -11.23
N ARG A 52 2.61 -4.59 -11.37
CA ARG A 52 3.14 -3.80 -10.25
C ARG A 52 2.13 -2.74 -9.83
N PRO A 53 1.85 -2.58 -8.52
CA PRO A 53 1.00 -1.50 -8.03
C PRO A 53 1.42 -0.13 -8.57
N LEU A 54 2.74 0.12 -8.71
CA LEU A 54 3.31 1.35 -9.28
C LEU A 54 2.81 1.68 -10.69
N GLU A 55 2.58 0.67 -11.51
CA GLU A 55 2.08 0.83 -12.88
C GLU A 55 0.56 0.95 -12.94
N VAL A 56 -0.14 0.41 -11.94
CA VAL A 56 -1.61 0.43 -11.86
C VAL A 56 -2.11 1.75 -11.27
N MET A 57 -1.41 2.29 -10.26
CA MET A 57 -1.77 3.55 -9.59
C MET A 57 -1.55 4.82 -10.44
N GLN A 58 -1.10 4.68 -11.70
CA GLN A 58 -1.06 5.76 -12.69
C GLN A 58 -2.47 6.28 -13.07
N SER A 59 -3.51 5.52 -12.76
CA SER A 59 -4.92 5.90 -12.96
C SER A 59 -5.65 6.03 -11.61
N PRO A 60 -6.64 6.93 -11.49
CA PRO A 60 -7.42 7.08 -10.25
C PRO A 60 -8.21 5.81 -9.92
N GLU A 61 -8.70 5.06 -10.92
CA GLU A 61 -9.35 3.77 -10.74
C GLU A 61 -8.37 2.72 -10.21
N GLY A 62 -7.18 2.65 -10.81
CA GLY A 62 -6.13 1.74 -10.38
C GLY A 62 -5.64 2.01 -8.96
N LEU A 63 -5.49 3.30 -8.58
CA LEU A 63 -5.16 3.68 -7.21
C LEU A 63 -6.20 3.18 -6.20
N LYS A 64 -7.50 3.29 -6.50
CA LYS A 64 -8.57 2.77 -5.62
C LYS A 64 -8.48 1.25 -5.43
N ALA A 65 -8.16 0.51 -6.50
CA ALA A 65 -7.97 -0.93 -6.44
C ALA A 65 -6.76 -1.29 -5.56
N VAL A 66 -5.63 -0.60 -5.76
CA VAL A 66 -4.40 -0.77 -4.97
C VAL A 66 -4.65 -0.45 -3.49
N LEU A 67 -5.36 0.64 -3.17
CA LEU A 67 -5.71 1.02 -1.80
C LEU A 67 -6.55 -0.05 -1.10
N ARG A 68 -7.56 -0.62 -1.79
CA ARG A 68 -8.37 -1.72 -1.25
C ARG A 68 -7.54 -2.97 -1.01
N LEU A 69 -6.68 -3.33 -1.96
CA LEU A 69 -5.80 -4.49 -1.85
C LEU A 69 -4.83 -4.33 -0.69
N LEU A 70 -4.19 -3.17 -0.57
CA LEU A 70 -3.27 -2.85 0.51
C LEU A 70 -3.97 -2.90 1.87
N GLY A 71 -5.15 -2.30 1.97
CA GLY A 71 -5.95 -2.33 3.19
C GLY A 71 -6.26 -3.76 3.65
N ALA A 72 -6.66 -4.64 2.71
CA ALA A 72 -6.90 -6.05 3.02
C ALA A 72 -5.63 -6.85 3.35
N SER A 73 -4.49 -6.48 2.75
CA SER A 73 -3.19 -7.13 2.99
C SER A 73 -2.63 -6.77 4.36
N VAL A 74 -2.70 -5.49 4.73
CA VAL A 74 -2.13 -4.96 5.99
C VAL A 74 -3.04 -5.28 7.18
N SER A 75 -4.36 -5.34 7.00
CA SER A 75 -5.29 -5.69 8.08
C SER A 75 -5.29 -7.19 8.44
N GLY A 76 -4.51 -8.02 7.73
CA GLY A 76 -4.48 -9.47 7.94
C GLY A 76 -5.75 -10.18 7.45
N ALA A 77 -6.61 -9.52 6.66
CA ALA A 77 -7.83 -10.14 6.11
C ALA A 77 -7.55 -11.21 5.03
N TYR A 78 -6.28 -11.35 4.62
CA TYR A 78 -5.77 -12.52 3.90
C TYR A 78 -5.12 -13.48 4.89
N GLN A 79 -5.93 -14.28 5.60
CA GLN A 79 -5.52 -15.57 6.18
C GLN A 79 -6.06 -16.71 5.33
#